data_AF-A0A9W4T2K9-F1
#
_entry.id   AF-A0A9W4T2K9-F1
#
_cell.length_a   1.000
_cell.length_b   1.000
_cell.length_c   1.000
_cell.angle_alpha   90.00
_cell.angle_beta   90.00
_cell.angle_gamma   90.00
#
_symmetry.space_group_name_H-M   'P 1'
#
loop_
_entity.id
_entity.type
_entity.pdbx_description
1 polymer ?
#
loop_
_entity_poly.entity_id
_entity_poly.type
_entity_poly.pdbx_seq_one_letter_code
_entity_poly.pdbx_strand_id
1 'polypeptide(L)'
;MNNLLFARLPLRRAPLLARNFSRSKTIEKSMVKKSDRHDIISLQEEILKKIDEKFINLYNRKEIERVEEKMVLVKQNCEIQRDLLSRTQKLLQIKNLINVLGVLEFIRSQILPLSIKKRSFSEPNDKALKILSHNEKFIKELTHACEANSLRYNDVRRSLGGLYHAASKNFHGHEKDIVIDSRSFTKNEVFVLGVLFRYFNIPYDYCNEDGDLVEYPYKV
;
A
#
# COMPACT_ATOMS: atom_id res chain seq x y z
N MET A 1 24.69 6.24 -0.24
CA MET A 1 25.40 7.52 -0.17
C MET A 1 24.87 8.41 -1.29
N ASN A 2 24.13 9.46 -0.94
CA ASN A 2 24.02 10.71 -1.71
C ASN A 2 23.20 11.71 -0.89
N ASN A 3 23.91 12.71 -0.38
CA ASN A 3 23.41 13.87 0.34
C ASN A 3 22.68 14.81 -0.62
N LEU A 4 21.47 15.26 -0.27
CA LEU A 4 20.86 16.44 -0.91
C LEU A 4 20.41 17.46 0.14
N LEU A 5 21.36 18.36 0.37
CA LEU A 5 21.29 19.77 0.75
C LEU A 5 19.90 20.43 0.71
N PHE A 6 19.46 20.91 1.88
CA PHE A 6 18.43 21.95 2.01
C PHE A 6 19.00 23.31 1.59
N ALA A 7 18.49 23.86 0.49
CA ALA A 7 18.74 25.25 0.09
C ALA A 7 17.87 26.21 0.92
N ARG A 8 18.52 27.10 1.70
CA ARG A 8 17.91 28.26 2.35
C ARG A 8 17.62 29.33 1.32
N LEU A 9 16.37 29.78 1.21
CA LEU A 9 16.00 30.98 0.45
C LEU A 9 16.37 32.26 1.23
N PRO A 10 16.94 33.28 0.58
CA PRO A 10 17.25 34.55 1.22
C PRO A 10 16.04 35.51 1.18
N LEU A 11 15.64 36.02 2.34
CA LEU A 11 14.75 37.17 2.46
C LEU A 11 15.48 38.42 1.95
N ARG A 12 15.17 38.83 0.72
CA ARG A 12 15.57 40.14 0.18
C ARG A 12 14.88 41.25 0.97
N ARG A 13 15.69 42.03 1.70
CA ARG A 13 15.33 43.35 2.20
C ARG A 13 15.14 44.30 1.02
N ALA A 14 13.98 44.92 0.90
CA ALA A 14 13.80 46.11 0.06
C ALA A 14 14.13 47.35 0.92
N PRO A 15 15.07 48.21 0.52
CA PRO A 15 15.14 49.58 1.01
C PRO A 15 14.27 50.47 0.11
N LEU A 16 13.65 51.52 0.66
CA LEU A 16 13.57 52.84 0.01
C LEU A 16 13.01 53.89 0.97
N LEU A 17 13.60 55.08 0.84
CA LEU A 17 13.50 56.27 1.67
C LEU A 17 12.27 57.12 1.35
N ALA A 18 11.71 57.79 2.36
CA ALA A 18 11.16 59.16 2.23
C ALA A 18 11.04 59.76 3.65
N ARG A 19 11.98 60.59 4.08
CA ARG A 19 12.04 62.07 3.96
C ARG A 19 11.28 62.80 5.08
N ASN A 20 12.05 63.60 5.80
CA ASN A 20 11.67 64.50 6.88
C ASN A 20 10.50 65.41 6.51
N PHE A 21 9.54 65.60 7.42
CA PHE A 21 8.69 66.78 7.45
C PHE A 21 8.68 67.38 8.86
N SER A 22 9.02 68.66 8.89
CA SER A 22 9.36 69.46 10.04
C SER A 22 8.20 69.69 11.01
N ARG A 23 8.57 69.97 12.27
CA ARG A 23 7.75 70.58 13.32
C ARG A 23 6.89 71.74 12.78
N SER A 24 5.59 71.71 13.10
CA SER A 24 4.86 72.91 13.52
C SER A 24 3.90 72.53 14.66
N LYS A 25 4.18 73.06 15.85
CA LYS A 25 3.21 73.16 16.95
C LYS A 25 2.19 74.21 16.52
N THR A 26 0.89 73.97 16.68
CA THR A 26 -0.04 74.84 17.45
C THR A 26 -1.31 74.05 17.76
N ILE A 27 -1.90 74.38 18.89
CA ILE A 27 -2.91 73.69 19.65
C ILE A 27 -4.29 73.86 19.00
N GLU A 28 -4.86 72.77 18.48
CA GLU A 28 -6.32 72.57 18.31
C GLU A 28 -6.63 71.07 18.52
N LYS A 29 -6.53 70.67 19.78
CA LYS A 29 -7.17 69.47 20.34
C LYS A 29 -8.19 70.04 21.33
N SER A 30 -9.48 69.68 21.30
CA SER A 30 -9.84 68.53 22.14
C SER A 30 -11.29 68.03 22.05
N MET A 31 -12.16 68.45 21.11
CA MET A 31 -13.58 68.01 21.16
C MET A 31 -14.21 67.35 19.94
N VAL A 32 -13.51 67.18 18.81
CA VAL A 32 -14.10 66.49 17.62
C VAL A 32 -13.49 65.10 17.33
N LYS A 33 -12.43 64.66 18.02
CA LYS A 33 -11.59 63.51 17.55
C LYS A 33 -11.77 62.16 18.26
N LYS A 34 -12.75 62.00 19.16
CA LYS A 34 -12.94 60.73 19.91
C LYS A 34 -14.02 59.81 19.29
N SER A 35 -15.07 60.36 18.67
CA SER A 35 -16.13 59.58 18.01
C SER A 35 -15.58 58.84 16.80
N ASP A 36 -14.96 59.58 15.87
CA ASP A 36 -14.41 59.03 14.62
C ASP A 36 -13.33 57.96 14.84
N ARG A 37 -12.58 58.02 15.95
CA ARG A 37 -11.55 57.02 16.25
C ARG A 37 -12.13 55.67 16.66
N HIS A 38 -13.25 55.66 17.38
CA HIS A 38 -13.85 54.40 17.82
C HIS A 38 -14.49 53.68 16.63
N ASP A 39 -15.11 54.45 15.73
CA ASP A 39 -15.67 53.95 14.47
C ASP A 39 -14.59 53.39 13.55
N ILE A 40 -13.44 54.08 13.43
CA ILE A 40 -12.28 53.59 12.66
C ILE A 40 -11.73 52.28 13.22
N ILE A 41 -11.64 52.12 14.54
CA ILE A 41 -11.17 50.88 15.18
C ILE A 41 -12.15 49.74 14.93
N SER A 42 -13.47 49.99 15.04
CA SER A 42 -14.48 48.97 14.77
C SER A 42 -14.46 48.49 13.30
N LEU A 43 -14.27 49.42 12.36
CA LEU A 43 -14.11 49.13 10.94
C LEU A 43 -12.84 48.31 10.67
N GLN A 44 -11.74 48.60 11.36
CA GLN A 44 -10.50 47.82 11.25
C GLN A 44 -10.68 46.38 11.76
N GLU A 45 -11.38 46.19 12.88
CA GLU A 45 -11.66 44.85 13.43
C GLU A 45 -12.60 44.04 12.53
N GLU A 46 -13.61 44.67 11.93
CA GLU A 46 -14.50 44.00 10.99
C GLU A 46 -13.78 43.61 9.69
N ILE A 47 -12.88 44.47 9.20
CA ILE A 47 -12.04 44.16 8.03
C ILE A 47 -11.10 42.98 8.35
N LEU A 48 -10.47 42.97 9.53
CA LEU A 48 -9.59 41.88 9.96
C LEU A 48 -10.34 40.55 10.03
N LYS A 49 -11.54 40.53 10.65
CA LYS A 49 -12.39 39.32 10.68
C LYS A 49 -12.75 38.82 9.28
N LYS A 50 -13.13 39.72 8.36
CA LYS A 50 -13.44 39.34 6.97
C LYS A 50 -12.23 38.79 6.24
N ILE A 51 -11.02 39.29 6.52
CA ILE A 51 -9.78 38.77 5.94
C ILE A 51 -9.48 37.37 6.50
N ASP A 52 -9.61 37.15 7.81
CA ASP A 52 -9.36 35.87 8.46
C ASP A 52 -10.35 34.79 7.98
N GLU A 53 -11.65 35.10 7.93
CA GLU A 53 -12.67 34.18 7.39
C GLU A 53 -12.38 33.80 5.94
N LYS A 54 -11.96 34.77 5.12
CA LYS A 54 -11.63 34.53 3.71
C LYS A 54 -10.40 33.64 3.57
N PHE A 55 -9.40 33.81 4.44
CA PHE A 55 -8.22 32.95 4.49
C PHE A 55 -8.55 31.52 4.91
N ILE A 56 -9.37 31.35 5.95
CA ILE A 56 -9.82 30.04 6.43
C ILE A 56 -10.61 29.31 5.33
N ASN A 57 -11.54 30.01 4.67
CA ASN A 57 -12.32 29.43 3.56
C ASN A 57 -11.45 29.03 2.37
N LEU A 58 -10.44 29.84 2.02
CA LEU A 58 -9.48 29.51 0.96
C LEU A 58 -8.62 28.29 1.31
N TYR A 59 -8.19 28.19 2.57
CA TYR A 59 -7.40 27.06 3.06
C TYR A 59 -8.23 25.77 3.00
N ASN A 60 -9.43 25.78 3.57
CA ASN A 60 -10.32 24.62 3.60
C ASN A 60 -10.69 24.16 2.18
N ARG A 61 -10.97 25.09 1.26
CA ARG A 61 -11.27 24.76 -0.13
C ARG A 61 -10.11 24.04 -0.83
N LYS A 62 -8.87 24.51 -0.63
CA LYS A 62 -7.67 23.85 -1.18
C LYS A 62 -7.37 22.50 -0.53
N GLU A 63 -7.84 22.27 0.68
CA GLU A 63 -7.68 20.98 1.34
C GLU A 63 -8.69 19.96 0.82
N ILE A 64 -9.96 20.37 0.66
CA ILE A 64 -11.02 19.56 0.05
C ILE A 64 -10.62 19.14 -1.37
N GLU A 65 -10.17 20.08 -2.19
CA GLU A 65 -9.74 19.80 -3.57
C GLU A 65 -8.58 18.78 -3.63
N ARG A 66 -7.61 18.90 -2.71
CA ARG A 66 -6.51 17.92 -2.57
C ARG A 66 -7.00 16.53 -2.14
N VAL A 67 -8.02 16.45 -1.30
CA VAL A 67 -8.61 15.17 -0.87
C VAL A 67 -9.37 14.53 -2.02
N GLU A 68 -10.14 15.31 -2.78
CA GLU A 68 -10.89 14.83 -3.95
C GLU A 68 -9.95 14.30 -5.04
N GLU A 69 -8.88 15.03 -5.38
CA GLU A 69 -7.84 14.56 -6.31
C GLU A 69 -7.22 13.22 -5.87
N LYS A 70 -6.87 13.11 -4.58
CA LYS A 70 -6.36 11.84 -4.03
C LYS A 70 -7.39 10.72 -4.12
N MET A 71 -8.66 11.01 -3.88
CA MET A 71 -9.72 10.00 -3.93
C MET A 71 -9.93 9.48 -5.36
N VAL A 72 -9.84 10.35 -6.37
CA VAL A 72 -9.87 9.96 -7.79
C VAL A 72 -8.69 9.03 -8.11
N LEU A 73 -7.48 9.38 -7.68
CA LEU A 73 -6.29 8.55 -7.89
C LEU A 73 -6.40 7.18 -7.20
N VAL A 74 -6.93 7.13 -5.97
CA VAL A 74 -7.17 5.87 -5.26
C VAL A 74 -8.15 4.98 -6.02
N LYS A 75 -9.25 5.56 -6.52
CA LYS A 75 -10.24 4.82 -7.31
C LYS A 75 -9.64 4.24 -8.58
N GLN A 76 -8.87 5.03 -9.33
CA GLN A 76 -8.16 4.57 -10.53
C GLN A 76 -7.17 3.45 -10.22
N ASN A 77 -6.41 3.56 -9.14
CA ASN A 77 -5.48 2.51 -8.72
C ASN A 77 -6.20 1.20 -8.36
N CYS A 78 -7.35 1.27 -7.68
CA CYS A 78 -8.17 0.09 -7.41
C CYS A 78 -8.67 -0.58 -8.69
N GLU A 79 -9.08 0.21 -9.70
CA GLU A 79 -9.50 -0.33 -11.00
C GLU A 79 -8.35 -1.03 -11.73
N ILE A 80 -7.17 -0.39 -11.79
CA ILE A 80 -5.97 -0.98 -12.39
C ILE A 80 -5.56 -2.28 -11.69
N GLN A 81 -5.66 -2.34 -10.35
CA GLN A 81 -5.36 -3.54 -9.59
C GLN A 81 -6.32 -4.69 -9.94
N ARG A 82 -7.64 -4.43 -10.03
CA ARG A 82 -8.60 -5.45 -10.46
C ARG A 82 -8.31 -5.95 -11.88
N ASP A 83 -7.94 -5.04 -12.77
CA ASP A 83 -7.60 -5.37 -14.15
C ASP A 83 -6.36 -6.26 -14.25
N LEU A 84 -5.31 -5.95 -13.49
CA LEU A 84 -4.09 -6.76 -13.41
C LEU A 84 -4.35 -8.15 -12.84
N LEU A 85 -5.19 -8.26 -11.81
CA LEU A 85 -5.59 -9.55 -11.23
C LEU A 85 -6.33 -10.41 -12.27
N SER A 86 -7.31 -9.83 -12.97
CA SER A 86 -8.06 -10.53 -14.02
C SER A 86 -7.16 -11.04 -15.15
N ARG A 87 -6.20 -10.21 -15.60
CA ARG A 87 -5.23 -10.61 -16.63
C ARG A 87 -4.30 -11.71 -16.14
N THR A 88 -3.87 -11.66 -14.89
CA THR A 88 -3.00 -12.68 -14.29
C THR A 88 -3.72 -14.03 -14.21
N GLN A 89 -4.97 -14.05 -13.73
CA GLN A 89 -5.80 -15.26 -13.73
C GLN A 89 -5.98 -15.83 -15.14
N LYS A 90 -6.31 -14.99 -16.14
CA LYS A 90 -6.42 -15.43 -17.53
C LYS A 90 -5.11 -16.01 -18.07
N LEU A 91 -3.96 -15.44 -17.72
CA LEU A 91 -2.66 -15.97 -18.11
C LEU A 91 -2.37 -17.33 -17.45
N LEU A 92 -2.76 -17.52 -16.19
CA LEU A 92 -2.65 -18.80 -15.51
C LEU A 92 -3.59 -19.85 -16.13
N GLN A 93 -4.82 -19.47 -16.47
CA GLN A 93 -5.78 -20.30 -17.19
C GLN A 93 -5.28 -20.73 -18.57
N ILE A 94 -4.80 -19.79 -19.39
CA ILE A 94 -4.25 -20.07 -20.74
C ILE A 94 -3.05 -21.02 -20.68
N LYS A 95 -2.27 -20.97 -19.60
CA LYS A 95 -1.12 -21.87 -19.39
C LYS A 95 -1.48 -23.22 -18.76
N ASN A 96 -2.77 -23.51 -18.54
CA ASN A 96 -3.25 -24.72 -17.87
C ASN A 96 -2.76 -24.85 -16.40
N LEU A 97 -2.53 -23.71 -15.73
CA LEU A 97 -1.95 -23.60 -14.39
C LEU A 97 -2.98 -23.30 -13.27
N ILE A 98 -4.24 -23.68 -13.47
CA ILE A 98 -5.38 -23.27 -12.61
C ILE A 98 -5.43 -23.92 -11.22
N ASN A 99 -4.57 -24.90 -10.94
CA ASN A 99 -4.49 -25.55 -9.64
C ASN A 99 -3.28 -25.07 -8.82
N VAL A 100 -3.24 -25.44 -7.55
CA VAL A 100 -2.14 -25.10 -6.64
C VAL A 100 -0.78 -25.46 -7.24
N LEU A 101 -0.66 -26.61 -7.93
CA LEU A 101 0.58 -27.01 -8.58
C LEU A 101 1.00 -26.02 -9.68
N GLY A 102 0.07 -25.60 -10.53
CA GLY A 102 0.32 -24.60 -11.57
C GLY A 102 0.74 -23.25 -10.99
N VAL A 103 0.17 -22.86 -9.86
CA VAL A 103 0.58 -21.66 -9.13
C VAL A 103 1.99 -21.79 -8.56
N LEU A 104 2.32 -22.94 -7.99
CA LEU A 104 3.68 -23.21 -7.50
C LEU A 104 4.70 -23.15 -8.65
N GLU A 105 4.37 -23.68 -9.83
CA GLU A 105 5.20 -23.54 -11.05
C GLU A 105 5.35 -22.09 -11.50
N PHE A 106 4.29 -21.28 -11.42
CA PHE A 106 4.38 -19.85 -11.67
C PHE A 106 5.33 -19.18 -10.67
N ILE A 107 5.16 -19.41 -9.37
CA ILE A 107 6.05 -18.89 -8.31
C ILE A 107 7.50 -19.30 -8.57
N ARG A 108 7.73 -20.56 -8.95
CA ARG A 108 9.05 -21.09 -9.31
C ARG A 108 9.71 -20.26 -10.41
N SER A 109 8.95 -19.90 -11.45
CA SER A 109 9.44 -19.09 -12.57
C SER A 109 9.79 -17.65 -12.18
N GLN A 110 9.16 -17.11 -11.13
CA GLN A 110 9.48 -15.79 -10.58
C GLN A 110 10.75 -15.81 -9.72
N ILE A 111 11.02 -16.92 -9.03
CA ILE A 111 12.20 -17.09 -8.16
C ILE A 111 13.45 -17.44 -8.97
N LEU A 112 13.30 -18.33 -9.97
CA LEU A 112 14.39 -18.80 -10.82
C LEU A 112 14.20 -18.25 -12.23
N PRO A 113 14.95 -17.21 -12.65
CA PRO A 113 14.88 -16.72 -14.01
C PRO A 113 15.22 -17.83 -15.02
N LEU A 114 14.51 -17.84 -16.14
CA LEU A 114 14.54 -18.84 -17.24
C LEU A 114 15.93 -19.08 -17.89
N SER A 115 17.00 -18.45 -17.42
CA SER A 115 18.36 -18.59 -17.93
C SER A 115 18.99 -19.95 -17.63
N ILE A 116 18.39 -20.77 -16.77
CA ILE A 116 18.77 -22.18 -16.58
C ILE A 116 18.09 -23.03 -17.68
N LYS A 117 18.48 -22.80 -18.93
CA LYS A 117 18.19 -23.70 -20.05
C LYS A 117 18.85 -25.05 -19.73
N LYS A 118 18.03 -26.11 -19.71
CA LYS A 118 18.34 -27.49 -19.28
C LYS A 118 18.24 -27.70 -17.77
N ARG A 119 17.03 -28.01 -17.31
CA ARG A 119 16.90 -28.99 -16.22
C ARG A 119 15.89 -30.04 -16.67
N SER A 120 16.39 -31.26 -16.75
CA SER A 120 15.58 -32.46 -16.74
C SER A 120 14.51 -32.34 -15.65
N PHE A 121 13.32 -32.90 -15.90
CA PHE A 121 12.21 -33.03 -14.95
C PHE A 121 12.55 -33.90 -13.71
N SER A 122 13.83 -34.01 -13.34
CA SER A 122 14.36 -34.95 -12.34
C SER A 122 14.99 -34.28 -11.12
N GLU A 123 15.15 -32.96 -11.07
CA GLU A 123 15.60 -32.27 -9.85
C GLU A 123 14.41 -31.91 -8.95
N PRO A 124 14.54 -32.00 -7.61
CA PRO A 124 13.41 -31.84 -6.70
C PRO A 124 12.78 -30.45 -6.88
N ASN A 125 11.49 -30.44 -7.22
CA ASN A 125 10.69 -29.24 -7.47
C ASN A 125 10.78 -28.21 -6.31
N ASP A 126 11.18 -28.65 -5.11
CA ASP A 126 11.36 -27.84 -3.90
C ASP A 126 12.57 -26.89 -3.90
N LYS A 127 13.51 -26.95 -4.86
CA LYS A 127 14.69 -26.07 -4.84
C LYS A 127 14.32 -24.58 -4.79
N ALA A 128 13.29 -24.16 -5.53
CA ALA A 128 12.88 -22.75 -5.54
C ALA A 128 12.25 -22.32 -4.22
N LEU A 129 11.36 -23.15 -3.64
CA LEU A 129 10.76 -22.86 -2.33
C LEU A 129 11.81 -22.88 -1.22
N LYS A 130 12.81 -23.76 -1.34
CA LYS A 130 13.97 -23.76 -0.44
C LYS A 130 14.77 -22.47 -0.58
N ILE A 131 15.03 -21.97 -1.78
CA ILE A 131 15.69 -20.67 -1.97
C ILE A 131 14.84 -19.54 -1.36
N LEU A 132 13.53 -19.55 -1.60
CA LEU A 132 12.60 -18.59 -1.03
C LEU A 132 12.62 -18.62 0.52
N SER A 133 12.77 -19.80 1.12
CA SER A 133 12.89 -19.95 2.58
C SER A 133 14.15 -19.30 3.19
N HIS A 134 15.09 -18.84 2.36
CA HIS A 134 16.27 -18.06 2.76
C HIS A 134 16.15 -16.58 2.38
N ASN A 135 15.08 -16.17 1.69
CA ASN A 135 14.85 -14.77 1.32
C ASN A 135 14.40 -13.97 2.55
N GLU A 136 15.15 -12.94 2.91
CA GLU A 136 14.89 -12.15 4.12
C GLU A 136 13.51 -11.50 4.16
N LYS A 137 13.00 -11.01 3.02
CA LYS A 137 11.67 -10.39 2.95
C LYS A 137 10.59 -11.43 3.20
N PHE A 138 10.66 -12.55 2.50
CA PHE A 138 9.72 -13.64 2.69
C PHE A 138 9.78 -14.21 4.12
N ILE A 139 10.98 -14.37 4.68
CA ILE A 139 11.13 -14.84 6.08
C ILE A 139 10.43 -13.88 7.04
N LYS A 140 10.60 -12.56 6.89
CA LYS A 140 9.93 -11.58 7.75
C LYS A 140 8.41 -11.69 7.66
N GLU A 141 7.87 -11.76 6.45
CA GLU A 141 6.43 -11.93 6.23
C GLU A 141 5.91 -13.24 6.83
N LEU A 142 6.59 -14.36 6.59
CA LEU A 142 6.20 -15.66 7.11
C LEU A 142 6.27 -15.70 8.64
N THR A 143 7.31 -15.13 9.26
CA THR A 143 7.45 -15.05 10.71
C THR A 143 6.32 -14.21 11.33
N HIS A 144 6.03 -13.04 10.77
CA HIS A 144 4.95 -12.18 11.24
C HIS A 144 3.58 -12.88 11.14
N ALA A 145 3.30 -13.55 10.01
CA ALA A 145 2.09 -14.33 9.86
C ALA A 145 2.03 -15.51 10.86
N CYS A 146 3.14 -16.18 11.14
CA CYS A 146 3.20 -17.24 12.15
C CYS A 146 2.84 -16.71 13.55
N GLU A 147 3.41 -15.57 13.94
CA GLU A 147 3.15 -14.91 15.23
C GLU A 147 1.66 -14.52 15.36
N ALA A 148 1.08 -13.94 14.31
CA ALA A 148 -0.33 -13.54 14.29
C ALA A 148 -1.33 -14.71 14.44
N ASN A 149 -0.90 -15.93 14.08
CA ASN A 149 -1.73 -17.15 14.13
C ASN A 149 -1.26 -18.14 15.22
N SER A 150 -0.32 -17.74 16.09
CA SER A 150 0.25 -18.60 17.14
C SER A 150 0.86 -19.92 16.62
N LEU A 151 1.45 -19.89 15.42
CA LEU A 151 2.10 -21.03 14.78
C LEU A 151 3.61 -21.02 14.99
N ARG A 152 4.22 -22.20 15.07
CA ARG A 152 5.68 -22.34 15.16
C ARG A 152 6.31 -22.19 13.78
N TYR A 153 7.13 -21.15 13.62
CA TYR A 153 7.83 -20.87 12.36
C TYR A 153 8.59 -22.08 11.79
N ASN A 154 9.27 -22.87 12.62
CA ASN A 154 10.05 -24.01 12.14
C ASN A 154 9.18 -25.14 11.54
N ASP A 155 7.99 -25.36 12.10
CA ASP A 155 7.07 -26.39 11.61
C ASP A 155 6.44 -25.97 10.28
N VAL A 156 6.06 -24.69 10.19
CA VAL A 156 5.60 -24.03 8.97
C VAL A 156 6.68 -24.01 7.89
N ARG A 157 7.93 -23.66 8.24
CA ARG A 157 9.04 -23.64 7.28
C ARG A 157 9.31 -25.04 6.70
N ARG A 158 9.14 -26.10 7.50
CA ARG A 158 9.30 -27.48 7.02
C ARG A 158 8.23 -27.87 6.01
N SER A 159 7.00 -27.36 6.14
CA SER A 159 5.91 -27.71 5.21
C SER A 159 6.16 -27.17 3.79
N LEU A 160 6.94 -26.09 3.62
CA LEU A 160 7.35 -25.59 2.29
C LEU A 160 7.97 -26.67 1.39
N GLY A 161 8.74 -27.60 1.96
CA GLY A 161 9.38 -28.68 1.20
C GLY A 161 8.44 -29.84 0.84
N GLY A 162 7.22 -29.87 1.38
CA GLY A 162 6.21 -30.88 1.05
C GLY A 162 5.20 -30.42 0.00
N LEU A 163 5.12 -29.11 -0.27
CA LEU A 163 4.03 -28.51 -1.05
C LEU A 163 3.92 -29.05 -2.47
N TYR A 164 5.03 -29.22 -3.18
CA TYR A 164 5.00 -29.78 -4.53
C TYR A 164 4.49 -31.21 -4.54
N HIS A 165 4.91 -32.01 -3.56
CA HIS A 165 4.49 -33.39 -3.46
C HIS A 165 3.01 -33.52 -3.07
N ALA A 166 2.52 -32.67 -2.17
CA ALA A 166 1.10 -32.60 -1.82
C ALA A 166 0.25 -32.15 -3.02
N ALA A 167 0.67 -31.09 -3.70
CA ALA A 167 -0.04 -30.54 -4.85
C ALA A 167 -0.04 -31.47 -6.08
N SER A 168 0.99 -32.30 -6.26
CA SER A 168 1.06 -33.24 -7.38
C SER A 168 0.16 -34.47 -7.21
N LYS A 169 -0.22 -34.83 -5.97
CA LYS A 169 -1.14 -35.94 -5.71
C LYS A 169 -2.58 -35.59 -6.05
N ASN A 170 -2.97 -34.36 -5.77
CA ASN A 170 -4.35 -33.89 -5.87
C ASN A 170 -4.57 -33.08 -7.14
N PHE A 171 -4.16 -33.64 -8.29
CA PHE A 171 -4.31 -33.00 -9.61
C PHE A 171 -5.78 -33.06 -10.07
N HIS A 172 -6.65 -32.39 -9.32
CA HIS A 172 -8.03 -32.13 -9.71
C HIS A 172 -8.10 -30.63 -10.01
N GLY A 173 -8.14 -30.29 -11.30
CA GLY A 173 -8.34 -28.91 -11.72
C GLY A 173 -9.77 -28.50 -11.41
N HIS A 174 -9.94 -27.43 -10.63
CA HIS A 174 -11.20 -26.70 -10.62
C HIS A 174 -11.28 -25.88 -11.90
N GLU A 175 -12.41 -25.91 -12.60
CA GLU A 175 -12.54 -25.34 -13.96
C GLU A 175 -12.36 -23.81 -14.01
N LYS A 176 -12.39 -23.09 -12.89
CA LYS A 176 -12.47 -21.61 -12.89
C LYS A 176 -11.44 -20.91 -12.01
N ASP A 177 -11.28 -21.33 -10.75
CA ASP A 177 -10.48 -20.59 -9.77
C ASP A 177 -9.44 -21.45 -9.02
N ILE A 178 -8.39 -20.79 -8.54
CA ILE A 178 -7.35 -21.40 -7.71
C ILE A 178 -7.93 -21.58 -6.31
N VAL A 179 -8.08 -22.83 -5.88
CA VAL A 179 -8.64 -23.16 -4.57
C VAL A 179 -7.57 -23.83 -3.70
N ILE A 180 -7.39 -23.32 -2.47
CA ILE A 180 -6.68 -24.04 -1.41
C ILE A 180 -7.70 -24.91 -0.68
N ASP A 181 -7.69 -26.21 -0.96
CA ASP A 181 -8.60 -27.18 -0.35
C ASP A 181 -7.95 -27.82 0.88
N SER A 182 -8.51 -27.57 2.07
CA SER A 182 -7.97 -28.12 3.32
C SER A 182 -8.08 -29.65 3.45
N ARG A 183 -8.88 -30.32 2.61
CA ARG A 183 -8.91 -31.79 2.54
C ARG A 183 -7.68 -32.36 1.82
N SER A 184 -7.03 -31.52 1.01
CA SER A 184 -5.87 -31.89 0.19
C SER A 184 -4.52 -31.58 0.85
N PHE A 185 -4.50 -30.77 1.91
CA PHE A 185 -3.28 -30.24 2.52
C PHE A 185 -3.38 -30.25 4.05
N THR A 186 -2.26 -30.44 4.73
CA THR A 186 -2.21 -30.30 6.19
C THR A 186 -2.39 -28.82 6.60
N LYS A 187 -2.78 -28.57 7.86
CA LYS A 187 -2.97 -27.20 8.39
C LYS A 187 -1.78 -26.26 8.15
N ASN A 188 -0.55 -26.77 8.31
CA ASN A 188 0.66 -25.99 8.06
C ASN A 188 0.90 -25.75 6.56
N GLU A 189 0.51 -26.68 5.69
CA GLU A 189 0.62 -26.51 4.24
C GLU A 189 -0.44 -25.51 3.73
N VAL A 190 -1.69 -25.63 4.19
CA VAL A 190 -2.76 -24.65 3.92
C VAL A 190 -2.28 -23.25 4.32
N PHE A 191 -1.78 -23.09 5.55
CA PHE A 191 -1.26 -21.84 6.06
C PHE A 191 -0.17 -21.24 5.14
N VAL A 192 0.85 -22.03 4.81
CA VAL A 192 1.97 -21.58 3.96
C VAL A 192 1.50 -21.22 2.56
N LEU A 193 0.57 -21.98 1.97
CA LEU A 193 0.03 -21.67 0.65
C LEU A 193 -0.64 -20.29 0.65
N GLY A 194 -1.44 -19.97 1.67
CA GLY A 194 -2.04 -18.63 1.77
C GLY A 194 -1.00 -17.52 1.91
N VAL A 195 0.05 -17.72 2.71
CA VAL A 195 1.17 -16.75 2.82
C VAL A 195 1.90 -16.60 1.49
N LEU A 196 2.22 -17.70 0.81
CA LEU A 196 2.88 -17.70 -0.50
C LEU A 196 2.04 -16.94 -1.53
N PHE A 197 0.76 -17.27 -1.64
CA PHE A 197 -0.11 -16.67 -2.64
C PHE A 197 -0.30 -15.19 -2.36
N ARG A 198 -0.46 -14.78 -1.10
CA ARG A 198 -0.46 -13.36 -0.72
C ARG A 198 0.85 -12.66 -1.09
N TYR A 199 2.00 -13.25 -0.75
CA TYR A 199 3.32 -12.68 -1.03
C TYR A 199 3.55 -12.41 -2.53
N PHE A 200 3.02 -13.29 -3.39
CA PHE A 200 3.10 -13.14 -4.85
C PHE A 200 1.85 -12.47 -5.47
N ASN A 201 0.92 -11.94 -4.66
CA ASN A 201 -0.33 -11.31 -5.10
C ASN A 201 -1.19 -12.21 -6.01
N ILE A 202 -1.30 -13.49 -5.66
CA ILE A 202 -2.07 -14.49 -6.38
C ILE A 202 -3.42 -14.63 -5.69
N PRO A 203 -4.54 -14.34 -6.38
CA PRO A 203 -5.88 -14.53 -5.82
C PRO A 203 -6.20 -16.02 -5.71
N TYR A 204 -6.90 -16.39 -4.64
CA TYR A 204 -7.34 -17.76 -4.38
C TYR A 204 -8.60 -17.76 -3.52
N ASP A 205 -9.35 -18.86 -3.63
CA ASP A 205 -10.43 -19.19 -2.71
C ASP A 205 -9.97 -20.28 -1.73
N TYR A 206 -10.69 -20.41 -0.63
CA TYR A 206 -10.44 -21.42 0.39
C TYR A 206 -11.65 -22.34 0.56
N CYS A 207 -11.36 -23.64 0.65
CA CYS A 207 -12.34 -24.68 0.85
C CYS A 207 -12.03 -25.41 2.18
N ASN A 208 -13.01 -25.43 3.09
CA ASN A 208 -12.86 -26.02 4.42
C ASN A 208 -12.91 -27.57 4.38
N GLU A 209 -12.81 -28.22 5.54
CA GLU A 209 -12.76 -29.68 5.64
C GLU A 209 -14.08 -30.34 5.17
N ASP A 210 -15.19 -29.60 5.23
CA ASP A 210 -16.53 -30.03 4.77
C ASP A 210 -16.70 -29.90 3.24
N GLY A 211 -15.81 -29.18 2.56
CA GLY A 211 -15.90 -28.91 1.13
C GLY A 211 -16.61 -27.60 0.77
N ASP A 212 -16.90 -26.74 1.76
CA ASP A 212 -17.55 -25.45 1.58
C ASP A 212 -16.54 -24.34 1.31
N LEU A 213 -16.89 -23.44 0.38
CA LEU A 213 -16.13 -22.22 0.12
C LEU A 213 -16.41 -21.20 1.23
N VAL A 214 -15.39 -20.90 2.03
CA VAL A 214 -15.51 -20.02 3.20
C VAL A 214 -14.32 -19.06 3.28
N GLU A 215 -14.39 -18.09 4.20
CA GLU A 215 -13.28 -17.17 4.45
C GLU A 215 -12.04 -17.95 4.92
N TYR A 216 -10.88 -17.53 4.41
CA TYR A 216 -9.61 -18.16 4.75
C TYR A 216 -9.32 -18.00 6.26
N PRO A 217 -9.04 -19.09 7.01
CA PRO A 217 -9.07 -19.08 8.47
C PRO A 217 -7.84 -18.44 9.12
N TYR A 218 -6.86 -17.99 8.34
CA TYR A 218 -5.60 -17.45 8.85
C TYR A 218 -5.42 -15.98 8.51
N LYS A 219 -4.81 -15.25 9.44
CA LYS A 219 -4.37 -13.87 9.24
C LYS A 219 -3.03 -13.87 8.51
N VAL A 220 -3.07 -13.89 7.18
CA VAL A 220 -1.88 -13.86 6.31
C VAL A 220 -1.68 -12.50 5.72
#